data_AF-A0A316AG23-F1
#
_entry.id   AF-A0A316AG23-F1
#
_cell.length_a   1.000
_cell.length_b   1.000
_cell.length_c   1.000
_cell.angle_alpha   90.00
_cell.angle_beta   90.00
_cell.angle_gamma   90.00
#
_symmetry.space_group_name_H-M   'P 1'
#
loop_
_entity.id
_entity.type
_entity.pdbx_description
1 polymer ?
#
loop_
_entity_poly.entity_id
_entity_poly.type
_entity_poly.pdbx_seq_one_letter_code
_entity_poly.pdbx_strand_id
1 'polypeptide(L)'
;MTIGQTTDRPAARDDADGSPSRVDEVVRVALTVPGVTGVRIEPDTDGSALLRLELAPGADEQQVAAAVQAALAREAAVGPVASDTASDAASAGAPGVEPGPGPVALVAPVAAAAGTPSPSSSPAAEAPRAAARVPMPALTPERPERADRPRTGRISVPPLSASSVAATPAPQWLNDSAPEPKGEGSERLVLERVQVVTEGLSTTATVVLVRGRAVHTGVAESANTPAGGPRALASATLRALESAAGGSLRAEIEAVRPCELDGRAAVTVMIGTASSRGSEQLVGSALEGGTQPAVVRAVLAACNRRLAPELR
;
A
#
# COMPACT_ATOMS: atom_id res chain seq x y z
N MET A 1 17.33 -19.06 1.54
CA MET A 1 17.31 -19.41 2.98
C MET A 1 17.12 -18.11 3.73
N THR A 2 15.89 -17.83 4.15
CA THR A 2 15.47 -16.52 4.67
C THR A 2 15.56 -16.54 6.18
N ILE A 3 16.42 -15.72 6.77
CA ILE A 3 16.56 -15.58 8.22
C ILE A 3 15.92 -14.23 8.59
N GLY A 4 14.67 -14.27 9.07
CA GLY A 4 13.99 -13.10 9.60
C GLY A 4 14.46 -12.84 11.04
N GLN A 5 15.09 -11.69 11.28
CA GLN A 5 15.29 -11.17 12.63
C GLN A 5 14.30 -10.04 12.88
N THR A 6 13.34 -10.29 13.77
CA THR A 6 12.37 -9.31 14.27
C THR A 6 13.04 -8.49 15.37
N THR A 7 13.43 -7.25 15.07
CA THR A 7 13.75 -6.26 16.10
C THR A 7 12.52 -5.45 16.43
N ASP A 8 11.92 -5.73 17.58
CA ASP A 8 10.86 -4.94 18.19
C ASP A 8 11.44 -3.59 18.68
N ARG A 9 10.88 -2.45 18.26
CA ARG A 9 11.30 -1.11 18.72
C ARG A 9 10.11 -0.16 18.85
N PRO A 10 9.98 0.58 19.98
CA PRO A 10 8.87 1.50 20.22
C PRO A 10 9.01 2.81 19.43
N ALA A 11 7.85 3.43 19.17
CA ALA A 11 7.64 4.56 18.28
C ALA A 11 8.37 5.87 18.69
N ALA A 12 8.97 6.46 17.65
CA ALA A 12 9.45 7.82 17.43
C ALA A 12 9.24 8.87 18.55
N ARG A 13 10.34 9.21 19.22
CA ARG A 13 10.69 10.62 19.49
C ARG A 13 11.69 11.04 18.42
N ASP A 14 11.46 12.19 17.79
CA ASP A 14 12.41 12.87 16.91
C ASP A 14 13.65 13.27 17.73
N ASP A 15 14.68 12.42 17.69
CA ASP A 15 15.98 12.73 18.26
C ASP A 15 16.76 13.58 17.25
N ALA A 16 16.79 14.89 17.49
CA ALA A 16 17.61 15.88 16.79
C ALA A 16 19.09 15.83 17.24
N ASP A 17 19.59 14.64 17.52
CA ASP A 17 20.99 14.41 17.89
C ASP A 17 21.69 13.81 16.68
N GLY A 18 22.81 14.40 16.25
CA GLY A 18 23.53 14.07 15.00
C GLY A 18 24.19 12.69 14.98
N SER A 19 23.67 11.74 15.75
CA SER A 19 24.06 10.34 15.70
C SER A 19 23.66 9.77 14.34
N PRO A 20 24.57 9.07 13.62
CA PRO A 20 24.21 8.40 12.39
C PRO A 20 23.04 7.46 12.67
N SER A 21 22.01 7.51 11.83
CA SER A 21 20.87 6.63 12.02
C SER A 21 21.36 5.19 11.96
N ARG A 22 20.71 4.27 12.68
CA ARG A 22 21.06 2.83 12.63
C ARG A 22 21.05 2.28 11.19
N VAL A 23 20.27 2.91 10.32
CA VAL A 23 20.21 2.65 8.88
C VAL A 23 21.53 3.00 8.19
N ASP A 24 22.11 4.17 8.48
CA ASP A 24 23.39 4.62 7.90
C ASP A 24 24.56 3.73 8.33
N GLU A 25 24.51 3.19 9.55
CA GLU A 25 25.50 2.23 10.03
C GLU A 25 25.45 0.90 9.27
N VAL A 26 24.25 0.36 9.05
CA VAL A 26 24.08 -0.87 8.25
C VAL A 26 24.60 -0.68 6.83
N VAL A 27 24.29 0.46 6.19
CA VAL A 27 24.79 0.79 4.84
C VAL A 27 26.30 0.89 4.82
N ARG A 28 26.88 1.62 5.78
CA ARG A 28 28.33 1.81 5.91
C ARG A 28 29.05 0.47 6.09
N VAL A 29 28.56 -0.42 6.94
CA VAL A 29 29.16 -1.75 7.17
C VAL A 29 29.05 -2.61 5.91
N ALA A 30 27.89 -2.64 5.25
CA ALA A 30 27.69 -3.44 4.04
C ALA A 30 28.62 -3.01 2.89
N LEU A 31 28.89 -1.71 2.73
CA LEU A 31 29.81 -1.17 1.71
C LEU A 31 31.28 -1.52 1.96
N THR A 32 31.66 -2.00 3.16
CA THR A 32 33.04 -2.46 3.42
C THR A 32 33.30 -3.88 2.89
N VAL A 33 32.25 -4.61 2.50
CA VAL A 33 32.39 -6.00 2.05
C VAL A 33 32.85 -6.04 0.58
N PRO A 34 33.98 -6.72 0.28
CA PRO A 34 34.44 -6.87 -1.09
C PRO A 34 33.37 -7.51 -1.99
N GLY A 35 33.16 -6.90 -3.16
CA GLY A 35 32.16 -7.34 -4.12
C GLY A 35 30.83 -6.58 -4.03
N VAL A 36 30.60 -5.76 -3.01
CA VAL A 36 29.44 -4.85 -2.95
C VAL A 36 29.78 -3.51 -3.60
N THR A 37 29.04 -3.11 -4.64
CA THR A 37 29.21 -1.81 -5.33
C THR A 37 28.18 -0.77 -4.92
N GLY A 38 27.05 -1.22 -4.37
CA GLY A 38 25.94 -0.36 -3.97
C GLY A 38 25.05 -1.07 -2.96
N VAL A 39 24.36 -0.28 -2.12
CA VAL A 39 23.45 -0.79 -1.10
C VAL A 39 22.21 0.09 -1.08
N ARG A 40 21.04 -0.55 -1.09
CA ARG A 40 19.75 0.13 -0.97
C ARG A 40 18.91 -0.52 0.11
N ILE A 41 18.23 0.29 0.90
CA ILE A 41 17.31 -0.17 1.94
C ILE A 41 15.89 0.16 1.49
N GLU A 42 15.05 -0.86 1.39
CA GLU A 42 13.63 -0.72 1.09
C GLU A 42 12.83 -1.01 2.38
N PRO A 43 12.13 -0.02 2.94
CA PRO A 43 11.27 -0.26 4.10
C PRO A 43 10.12 -1.18 3.70
N ASP A 44 9.84 -2.15 4.56
CA ASP A 44 8.72 -3.06 4.42
C ASP A 44 7.51 -2.58 5.23
N THR A 45 6.32 -3.06 4.90
CA THR A 45 5.06 -2.64 5.55
C THR A 45 5.00 -3.03 7.03
N ASP A 46 5.76 -4.03 7.44
CA ASP A 46 5.77 -4.58 8.79
C ASP A 46 6.73 -3.82 9.73
N GLY A 47 7.32 -2.72 9.26
CA GLY A 47 8.35 -1.95 9.99
C GLY A 47 9.73 -2.61 9.95
N SER A 48 9.88 -3.74 9.24
CA SER A 48 11.18 -4.29 8.87
C SER A 48 11.74 -3.57 7.63
N ALA A 49 12.98 -3.86 7.25
CA ALA A 49 13.56 -3.30 6.03
C ALA A 49 14.35 -4.38 5.27
N LEU A 50 14.22 -4.38 3.95
CA LEU A 50 14.95 -5.25 3.05
C LEU A 50 16.23 -4.55 2.58
N LEU A 51 17.37 -5.22 2.79
CA LEU A 51 18.67 -4.77 2.29
C LEU A 51 18.92 -5.37 0.91
N ARG A 52 19.03 -4.50 -0.10
CA ARG A 52 19.35 -4.88 -1.48
C ARG A 52 20.78 -4.50 -1.81
N LEU A 53 21.56 -5.47 -2.25
CA LEU A 53 22.98 -5.33 -2.58
C LEU A 53 23.15 -5.28 -4.09
N GLU A 54 23.92 -4.31 -4.58
CA GLU A 54 24.45 -4.30 -5.95
C GLU A 54 25.84 -4.90 -5.90
N LEU A 55 26.10 -5.87 -6.78
CA LEU A 55 27.32 -6.66 -6.77
C LEU A 55 28.22 -6.33 -7.95
N ALA A 56 29.53 -6.37 -7.72
CA ALA A 56 30.52 -6.26 -8.78
C ALA A 56 30.38 -7.44 -9.76
N PRO A 57 30.64 -7.24 -11.07
CA PRO A 57 30.58 -8.31 -12.06
C PRO A 57 31.49 -9.50 -11.67
N GLY A 58 30.91 -10.70 -11.65
CA GLY A 58 31.63 -11.93 -11.30
C GLY A 58 31.78 -12.19 -9.80
N ALA A 59 31.21 -11.35 -8.94
CA ALA A 59 31.14 -11.64 -7.51
C ALA A 59 30.18 -12.83 -7.26
N ASP A 60 30.57 -13.72 -6.34
CA ASP A 60 29.72 -14.81 -5.88
C ASP A 60 28.67 -14.28 -4.89
N GLU A 61 27.39 -14.32 -5.29
CA GLU A 61 26.29 -13.78 -4.52
C GLU A 61 26.18 -14.41 -3.12
N GLN A 62 26.42 -15.72 -2.99
CA GLN A 62 26.31 -16.42 -1.71
C GLN A 62 27.46 -16.05 -0.78
N GLN A 63 28.67 -15.96 -1.33
CA GLN A 63 29.84 -15.55 -0.56
C GLN A 63 29.71 -14.11 -0.06
N VAL A 64 29.23 -13.19 -0.90
CA VAL A 64 29.02 -11.79 -0.51
C VAL A 64 27.93 -11.68 0.55
N ALA A 65 26.80 -12.37 0.37
CA ALA A 65 25.70 -12.36 1.35
C ALA A 65 26.18 -12.85 2.73
N ALA A 66 26.94 -13.95 2.77
CA ALA A 66 27.51 -14.47 4.02
C ALA A 66 28.49 -13.49 4.67
N ALA A 67 29.33 -12.82 3.87
CA ALA A 67 30.28 -11.82 4.36
C ALA A 67 29.59 -10.57 4.93
N VAL A 68 28.52 -10.08 4.28
CA VAL A 68 27.70 -8.97 4.80
C VAL A 68 27.03 -9.36 6.11
N GLN A 69 26.43 -10.56 6.20
CA GLN A 69 25.82 -11.03 7.43
C GLN A 69 26.84 -11.14 8.57
N ALA A 70 28.04 -11.64 8.30
CA ALA A 70 29.12 -11.73 9.28
C ALA A 70 29.65 -10.35 9.71
N ALA A 71 29.68 -9.36 8.82
CA ALA A 71 30.07 -7.98 9.16
C ALA A 71 29.03 -7.32 10.06
N LEU A 72 27.75 -7.43 9.74
CA LEU A 72 26.65 -6.88 10.55
C LEU A 72 26.56 -7.56 11.93
N ALA A 73 26.78 -8.87 12.00
CA ALA A 73 26.80 -9.59 13.28
C ALA A 73 27.97 -9.16 14.18
N ARG A 74 29.15 -8.89 13.61
CA ARG A 74 30.30 -8.35 14.35
C ARG A 74 30.01 -6.98 14.93
N GLU A 75 29.41 -6.08 14.14
CA GLU A 75 29.06 -4.74 14.62
C GLU A 75 28.01 -4.79 15.73
N ALA A 76 26.98 -5.64 15.57
CA ALA A 76 25.96 -5.83 16.59
C ALA A 76 26.51 -6.38 17.91
N ALA A 77 27.56 -7.20 17.86
CA ALA A 77 28.22 -7.77 19.04
C ALA A 77 29.06 -6.74 19.81
N VAL A 78 29.54 -5.67 19.14
CA VAL A 78 30.30 -4.60 19.80
C VAL A 78 29.38 -3.74 20.68
N GLY A 79 28.08 -3.71 20.39
CA GLY A 79 27.08 -2.96 21.16
C GLY A 79 27.34 -1.45 21.15
N PRO A 80 26.36 -0.63 21.56
CA PRO A 80 26.63 0.77 21.83
C PRO A 80 27.53 0.81 23.08
N VAL A 81 28.82 1.07 22.88
CA VAL A 81 29.68 1.53 23.98
C VAL A 81 29.03 2.79 24.52
N ALA A 82 28.33 2.67 25.65
CA ALA A 82 27.82 3.81 26.38
C ALA A 82 29.01 4.74 26.62
N SER A 83 28.97 5.93 26.01
CA SER A 83 29.93 6.98 26.28
C SER A 83 29.85 7.30 27.77
N ASP A 84 30.81 6.76 28.51
CA ASP A 84 30.94 6.90 29.96
C ASP A 84 31.27 8.36 30.26
N THR A 85 30.24 9.18 30.48
CA THR A 85 30.40 10.48 31.14
C THR A 85 30.74 10.18 32.59
N ALA A 86 32.03 10.17 32.88
CA ALA A 86 32.58 10.19 34.21
C ALA A 86 31.86 11.24 35.07
N SER A 87 31.10 10.77 36.06
CA SER A 87 30.82 11.52 37.28
C SER A 87 31.24 10.65 38.46
N ASP A 88 32.39 11.05 38.97
CA ASP A 88 33.03 10.66 40.22
C ASP A 88 32.06 10.80 41.42
N ALA A 89 31.86 9.72 42.17
CA ALA A 89 31.59 9.74 43.61
C ALA A 89 31.57 8.32 44.20
N ALA A 90 32.63 8.03 44.97
CA ALA A 90 32.82 6.83 45.77
C ALA A 90 31.79 6.65 46.91
N SER A 91 31.44 5.40 47.20
CA SER A 91 31.60 4.84 48.56
C SER A 91 31.34 3.34 48.64
N ALA A 92 32.12 2.74 49.53
CA ALA A 92 32.38 1.33 49.74
C ALA A 92 31.31 0.59 50.57
N GLY A 93 31.27 -0.74 50.44
CA GLY A 93 30.57 -1.64 51.35
C GLY A 93 30.51 -3.09 50.83
N ALA A 94 31.52 -3.90 51.16
CA ALA A 94 31.61 -5.34 50.92
C ALA A 94 30.88 -6.16 52.03
N PRO A 95 31.02 -7.51 52.14
CA PRO A 95 30.73 -8.59 51.18
C PRO A 95 29.87 -9.73 51.80
N GLY A 96 29.45 -10.70 50.97
CA GLY A 96 29.35 -12.11 51.36
C GLY A 96 27.95 -12.72 51.37
N VAL A 97 27.76 -13.77 50.56
CA VAL A 97 27.28 -15.12 50.93
C VAL A 97 26.85 -15.83 49.63
N GLU A 98 27.54 -16.92 49.31
CA GLU A 98 27.20 -17.90 48.28
C GLU A 98 26.77 -19.23 48.98
N PRO A 99 26.41 -20.32 48.27
CA PRO A 99 25.05 -20.72 47.91
C PRO A 99 24.60 -22.02 48.62
N GLY A 100 23.34 -22.43 48.40
CA GLY A 100 22.84 -23.74 48.85
C GLY A 100 21.68 -24.24 47.98
N PRO A 101 21.74 -25.49 47.45
CA PRO A 101 20.72 -26.06 46.56
C PRO A 101 19.71 -26.94 47.31
N GLY A 102 18.51 -27.11 46.76
CA GLY A 102 17.59 -28.18 47.20
C GLY A 102 16.13 -28.03 46.73
N PRO A 103 15.37 -29.14 46.61
CA PRO A 103 14.43 -29.36 45.50
C PRO A 103 12.95 -29.53 45.95
N VAL A 104 12.12 -30.07 45.03
CA VAL A 104 10.79 -30.72 45.20
C VAL A 104 9.58 -29.77 45.06
N ALA A 105 8.84 -29.71 43.94
CA ALA A 105 7.88 -30.64 43.27
C ALA A 105 6.44 -30.62 43.82
N LEU A 106 5.47 -30.80 42.89
CA LEU A 106 4.03 -31.17 43.04
C LEU A 106 3.09 -30.02 43.52
N VAL A 107 1.86 -29.78 43.05
CA VAL A 107 0.75 -30.59 42.48
C VAL A 107 -0.18 -29.66 41.65
N ALA A 108 -0.89 -30.21 40.64
CA ALA A 108 -2.05 -29.62 39.92
C ALA A 108 -3.36 -29.67 40.78
N PRO A 109 -4.59 -29.78 40.23
CA PRO A 109 -5.37 -28.94 39.31
C PRO A 109 -6.69 -28.41 39.96
N VAL A 110 -7.35 -27.40 39.38
CA VAL A 110 -8.79 -27.08 39.59
C VAL A 110 -9.38 -26.70 38.23
N ALA A 111 -10.09 -27.60 37.54
CA ALA A 111 -11.56 -27.77 37.57
C ALA A 111 -12.30 -26.46 37.27
N ALA A 112 -12.71 -26.24 36.01
CA ALA A 112 -14.04 -26.56 35.50
C ALA A 112 -15.17 -25.73 36.13
N ALA A 113 -15.68 -24.76 35.37
CA ALA A 113 -17.05 -24.27 35.53
C ALA A 113 -17.58 -23.80 34.17
N ALA A 114 -18.35 -24.69 33.55
CA ALA A 114 -19.26 -24.37 32.47
C ALA A 114 -20.33 -23.39 32.97
N GLY A 115 -20.69 -22.40 32.15
CA GLY A 115 -21.63 -21.35 32.50
C GLY A 115 -22.35 -20.73 31.29
N THR A 116 -23.09 -21.55 30.55
CA THR A 116 -24.29 -21.17 29.79
C THR A 116 -25.37 -22.17 30.22
N PRO A 117 -26.65 -21.79 30.42
CA PRO A 117 -27.43 -20.98 29.48
C PRO A 117 -28.48 -20.04 30.13
N SER A 118 -29.09 -19.14 29.35
CA SER A 118 -30.55 -19.18 29.15
C SER A 118 -31.07 -18.10 28.18
N PRO A 119 -32.05 -18.47 27.34
CA PRO A 119 -32.71 -17.60 26.37
C PRO A 119 -33.94 -16.92 26.99
N SER A 120 -34.15 -15.63 26.71
CA SER A 120 -35.42 -14.95 26.96
C SER A 120 -36.20 -14.80 25.65
N SER A 121 -37.21 -15.64 25.49
CA SER A 121 -38.20 -15.62 24.42
C SER A 121 -39.38 -14.70 24.75
N SER A 122 -39.82 -13.95 23.74
CA SER A 122 -41.22 -13.53 23.45
C SER A 122 -41.93 -12.51 24.36
N PRO A 123 -43.01 -11.82 23.90
CA PRO A 123 -43.83 -12.07 22.70
C PRO A 123 -44.16 -10.83 21.83
N ALA A 124 -44.93 -11.14 20.78
CA ALA A 124 -45.47 -10.33 19.70
C ALA A 124 -46.54 -9.28 20.09
N ALA A 125 -46.88 -8.49 19.06
CA ALA A 125 -48.13 -7.79 18.81
C ALA A 125 -48.30 -6.38 19.41
N GLU A 126 -48.22 -5.35 18.56
CA GLU A 126 -49.32 -4.39 18.38
C GLU A 126 -49.04 -3.46 17.18
N ALA A 127 -49.83 -3.61 16.12
CA ALA A 127 -50.24 -2.45 15.32
C ALA A 127 -51.41 -1.81 16.08
N PRO A 128 -51.51 -0.47 16.17
CA PRO A 128 -52.28 0.21 15.12
C PRO A 128 -51.96 1.71 14.90
N ARG A 129 -52.64 2.27 13.90
CA ARG A 129 -53.11 3.67 13.75
C ARG A 129 -52.34 4.60 12.81
N ALA A 130 -53.09 4.87 11.73
CA ALA A 130 -53.08 6.06 10.91
C ALA A 130 -53.17 7.37 11.73
N ALA A 131 -52.26 8.30 11.43
CA ALA A 131 -52.35 9.76 11.55
C ALA A 131 -51.04 10.32 10.95
N ALA A 132 -50.92 11.43 10.25
CA ALA A 132 -51.84 12.44 9.78
C ALA A 132 -51.21 13.00 8.48
N ARG A 133 -52.03 13.27 7.47
CA ARG A 133 -51.59 14.07 6.32
C ARG A 133 -51.37 15.50 6.80
N VAL A 134 -50.13 15.96 6.80
CA VAL A 134 -49.80 17.38 6.93
C VAL A 134 -50.05 18.03 5.55
N PRO A 135 -50.91 19.05 5.43
CA PRO A 135 -51.03 19.82 4.20
C PRO A 135 -49.77 20.70 4.02
N MET A 136 -49.05 20.45 2.92
CA MET A 136 -48.00 21.34 2.42
C MET A 136 -48.63 22.68 2.00
N PRO A 137 -48.13 23.84 2.48
CA PRO A 137 -48.51 25.13 1.92
C PRO A 137 -47.97 25.28 0.49
N ALA A 138 -48.84 25.76 -0.41
CA ALA A 138 -48.49 26.10 -1.77
C ALA A 138 -47.44 27.23 -1.78
N LEU A 139 -46.22 26.92 -2.20
CA LEU A 139 -45.20 27.93 -2.51
C LEU A 139 -45.50 28.49 -3.91
N THR A 140 -45.97 29.72 -3.91
CA THR A 140 -46.05 30.64 -5.05
C THR A 140 -44.66 30.78 -5.69
N PRO A 141 -44.52 30.70 -7.03
CA PRO A 141 -43.26 31.07 -7.68
C PRO A 141 -43.14 32.60 -7.72
N GLU A 142 -42.36 33.15 -6.79
CA GLU A 142 -41.85 34.51 -6.88
C GLU A 142 -40.92 34.62 -8.11
N ARG A 143 -41.30 35.52 -9.01
CA ARG A 143 -40.60 35.89 -10.24
C ARG A 143 -39.45 36.83 -9.87
N PRO A 144 -38.16 36.46 -10.00
CA PRO A 144 -37.09 37.41 -9.76
C PRO A 144 -37.08 38.46 -10.87
N GLU A 145 -37.24 39.71 -10.44
CA GLU A 145 -37.10 40.90 -11.24
C GLU A 145 -35.69 41.06 -11.79
N ARG A 146 -35.70 41.72 -12.95
CA ARG A 146 -34.60 42.06 -13.83
C ARG A 146 -33.70 43.09 -13.15
N ALA A 147 -32.65 42.64 -12.45
CA ALA A 147 -31.61 43.52 -11.93
C ALA A 147 -30.43 43.66 -12.89
N ASP A 148 -29.92 44.87 -12.95
CA ASP A 148 -28.91 45.43 -13.85
C ASP A 148 -27.68 44.57 -14.13
N ARG A 149 -27.28 44.57 -15.41
CA ARG A 149 -26.00 44.03 -15.86
C ARG A 149 -24.89 45.04 -15.54
N PRO A 150 -23.88 44.70 -14.72
CA PRO A 150 -22.66 45.49 -14.66
C PRO A 150 -21.88 45.36 -15.97
N ARG A 151 -21.41 46.51 -16.47
CA ARG A 151 -20.57 46.65 -17.66
C ARG A 151 -19.28 45.83 -17.51
N THR A 152 -19.05 44.91 -18.45
CA THR A 152 -17.82 44.15 -18.61
C THR A 152 -16.69 45.08 -19.07
N GLY A 153 -15.83 45.49 -18.13
CA GLY A 153 -14.49 46.00 -18.42
C GLY A 153 -13.58 44.84 -18.80
N ARG A 154 -13.03 44.86 -20.02
CA ARG A 154 -11.95 43.94 -20.42
C ARG A 154 -10.69 44.32 -19.67
N ILE A 155 -10.31 43.53 -18.67
CA ILE A 155 -8.96 43.54 -18.12
C ILE A 155 -8.12 42.60 -18.98
N SER A 156 -7.14 43.16 -19.68
CA SER A 156 -6.14 42.41 -20.43
C SER A 156 -5.16 41.84 -19.41
N VAL A 157 -5.28 40.54 -19.14
CA VAL A 157 -4.31 39.80 -18.33
C VAL A 157 -3.19 39.35 -19.28
N PRO A 158 -1.92 39.68 -19.03
CA PRO A 158 -0.82 39.20 -19.86
C PRO A 158 -0.80 37.66 -19.82
N PRO A 159 -0.42 36.99 -20.93
CA PRO A 159 -0.30 35.54 -20.92
C PRO A 159 0.73 35.17 -19.86
N LEU A 160 0.28 34.48 -18.81
CA LEU A 160 1.17 33.73 -17.94
C LEU A 160 1.91 32.78 -18.87
N SER A 161 3.20 33.04 -19.03
CA SER A 161 4.11 32.18 -19.74
C SER A 161 3.83 30.77 -19.24
N ALA A 162 3.45 29.88 -20.16
CA ALA A 162 3.39 28.45 -19.90
C ALA A 162 4.82 28.05 -19.51
N SER A 163 5.11 28.12 -18.21
CA SER A 163 6.25 27.44 -17.62
C SER A 163 6.08 26.00 -18.05
N SER A 164 6.99 25.63 -18.95
CA SER A 164 7.21 24.31 -19.45
C SER A 164 7.17 23.33 -18.28
N VAL A 165 6.03 22.66 -18.10
CA VAL A 165 6.03 21.34 -17.47
C VAL A 165 6.76 20.49 -18.49
N ALA A 166 8.07 20.35 -18.26
CA ALA A 166 8.88 19.40 -19.01
C ALA A 166 8.13 18.07 -18.94
N ALA A 167 7.69 17.58 -20.10
CA ALA A 167 7.12 16.25 -20.20
C ALA A 167 8.14 15.31 -19.56
N THR A 168 7.80 14.73 -18.41
CA THR A 168 8.63 13.73 -17.75
C THR A 168 8.96 12.70 -18.83
N PRO A 169 10.26 12.53 -19.19
CA PRO A 169 10.62 11.61 -20.26
C PRO A 169 10.04 10.26 -19.91
N ALA A 170 9.40 9.62 -20.90
CA ALA A 170 8.87 8.28 -20.73
C ALA A 170 9.96 7.41 -20.08
N PRO A 171 9.63 6.63 -19.03
CA PRO A 171 10.63 5.85 -18.32
C PRO A 171 11.46 5.01 -19.31
N GLN A 172 12.78 5.15 -19.25
CA GLN A 172 13.70 4.64 -20.28
C GLN A 172 13.68 3.10 -20.42
N TRP A 173 13.08 2.41 -19.45
CA TRP A 173 12.87 0.96 -19.47
C TRP A 173 11.74 0.49 -20.41
N LEU A 174 11.00 1.39 -21.07
CA LEU A 174 10.08 1.01 -22.14
C LEU A 174 10.80 0.39 -23.36
N ASN A 175 12.13 0.58 -23.45
CA ASN A 175 12.98 0.04 -24.52
C ASN A 175 13.76 -1.22 -24.14
N ASP A 176 13.71 -1.65 -22.87
CA ASP A 176 14.33 -2.93 -22.46
C ASP A 176 13.32 -4.05 -22.63
N SER A 177 13.55 -4.85 -23.67
CA SER A 177 12.97 -6.18 -23.93
C SER A 177 11.55 -6.37 -23.42
N ALA A 178 10.56 -6.04 -24.26
CA ALA A 178 9.19 -6.52 -24.09
C ALA A 178 9.25 -8.02 -23.76
N PRO A 179 8.82 -8.44 -22.56
CA PRO A 179 8.89 -9.84 -22.17
C PRO A 179 8.11 -10.66 -23.19
N GLU A 180 8.74 -11.69 -23.75
CA GLU A 180 8.05 -12.61 -24.66
C GLU A 180 6.83 -13.19 -23.92
N PRO A 181 5.62 -13.10 -24.50
CA PRO A 181 4.40 -13.47 -23.82
C PRO A 181 4.40 -14.97 -23.52
N LYS A 182 4.65 -15.34 -22.26
CA LYS A 182 4.54 -16.72 -21.76
C LYS A 182 3.07 -17.04 -21.45
N GLY A 183 2.26 -17.24 -22.49
CA GLY A 183 0.86 -17.62 -22.30
C GLY A 183 0.23 -18.31 -23.50
N GLU A 184 0.03 -19.62 -23.43
CA GLU A 184 -0.86 -20.33 -24.34
C GLU A 184 -2.32 -20.00 -24.00
N GLY A 185 -2.96 -19.18 -24.85
CA GLY A 185 -4.35 -19.38 -25.27
C GLY A 185 -5.51 -19.07 -24.30
N SER A 186 -5.31 -18.38 -23.18
CA SER A 186 -6.44 -17.91 -22.38
C SER A 186 -7.04 -16.61 -22.96
N GLU A 187 -8.33 -16.61 -23.30
CA GLU A 187 -9.11 -15.38 -23.60
C GLU A 187 -9.19 -14.43 -22.39
N ARG A 188 -8.84 -14.90 -21.19
CA ARG A 188 -8.87 -14.09 -19.97
C ARG A 188 -7.63 -13.22 -19.91
N LEU A 189 -7.84 -11.94 -19.58
CA LEU A 189 -6.77 -11.03 -19.21
C LEU A 189 -6.06 -11.55 -17.96
N VAL A 190 -4.74 -11.70 -18.05
CA VAL A 190 -3.87 -12.07 -16.94
C VAL A 190 -3.00 -10.87 -16.57
N LEU A 191 -2.74 -10.72 -15.28
CA LEU A 191 -1.81 -9.72 -14.79
C LEU A 191 -0.37 -10.18 -15.04
N GLU A 192 0.36 -9.47 -15.89
CA GLU A 192 1.75 -9.76 -16.21
C GLU A 192 2.70 -8.97 -15.29
N ARG A 193 2.44 -7.67 -15.15
CA ARG A 193 3.32 -6.77 -14.39
C ARG A 193 2.54 -5.67 -13.69
N VAL A 194 3.01 -5.32 -12.50
CA VAL A 194 2.63 -4.13 -11.75
C VAL A 194 3.90 -3.38 -11.36
N GLN A 195 3.91 -2.07 -11.57
CA GLN A 195 4.97 -1.20 -11.12
C GLN A 195 4.37 0.07 -10.53
N VAL A 196 4.81 0.43 -9.34
CA VAL A 196 4.45 1.68 -8.68
C VAL A 196 5.74 2.42 -8.39
N VAL A 197 5.85 3.64 -8.88
CA VAL A 197 6.99 4.53 -8.66
C VAL A 197 6.47 5.76 -7.94
N THR A 198 7.12 6.12 -6.84
CA THR A 198 6.79 7.32 -6.07
C THR A 198 7.95 8.30 -6.18
N GLU A 199 7.66 9.48 -6.71
CA GLU A 199 8.62 10.56 -6.91
C GLU A 199 8.07 11.85 -6.32
N GLY A 200 8.70 12.31 -5.23
CA GLY A 200 8.28 13.51 -4.51
C GLY A 200 6.82 13.46 -4.07
N LEU A 201 5.99 14.31 -4.68
CA LEU A 201 4.56 14.45 -4.37
C LEU A 201 3.65 13.63 -5.30
N SER A 202 4.24 12.83 -6.19
CA SER A 202 3.53 12.04 -7.18
C SER A 202 3.77 10.55 -7.00
N THR A 203 2.76 9.75 -7.33
CA THR A 203 2.82 8.30 -7.42
C THR A 203 2.29 7.90 -8.79
N THR A 204 3.14 7.28 -9.59
CA THR A 204 2.80 6.75 -10.92
C THR A 204 2.71 5.24 -10.86
N ALA A 205 1.59 4.69 -11.29
CA ALA A 205 1.37 3.25 -11.42
C ALA A 205 1.32 2.87 -12.90
N THR A 206 2.01 1.77 -13.24
CA THR A 206 1.97 1.11 -14.54
C THR A 206 1.50 -0.33 -14.35
N VAL A 207 0.49 -0.74 -15.09
CA VAL A 207 -0.07 -2.09 -15.07
C VAL A 207 -0.04 -2.65 -16.48
N VAL A 208 0.49 -3.88 -16.60
CA VAL A 208 0.53 -4.61 -17.86
C VAL A 208 -0.35 -5.86 -17.73
N LEU A 209 -1.37 -5.94 -18.58
CA LEU A 209 -2.24 -7.09 -18.72
C LEU A 209 -1.94 -7.79 -20.05
N VAL A 210 -2.07 -9.11 -20.07
CA VAL A 210 -1.89 -9.92 -21.29
C VAL A 210 -3.14 -10.72 -21.59
N ARG A 211 -3.52 -10.78 -22.87
CA ARG A 211 -4.61 -11.62 -23.39
C ARG A 211 -4.12 -12.31 -24.66
N GLY A 212 -3.87 -13.62 -24.58
CA GLY A 212 -3.16 -14.33 -25.64
C GLY A 212 -1.80 -13.68 -25.93
N ARG A 213 -1.63 -13.14 -27.15
CA ARG A 213 -0.42 -12.42 -27.58
C ARG A 213 -0.53 -10.90 -27.45
N ALA A 214 -1.70 -10.38 -27.11
CA ALA A 214 -1.92 -8.94 -26.97
C ALA A 214 -1.48 -8.46 -25.59
N VAL A 215 -0.69 -7.39 -25.56
CA VAL A 215 -0.25 -6.72 -24.34
C VAL A 215 -1.02 -5.41 -24.21
N HIS A 216 -1.59 -5.18 -23.04
CA HIS A 216 -2.39 -4.01 -22.72
C HIS A 216 -1.78 -3.30 -21.52
N THR A 217 -1.27 -2.09 -21.75
CA THR A 217 -0.60 -1.29 -20.73
C THR A 217 -1.49 -0.13 -20.34
N GLY A 218 -1.64 0.07 -19.04
CA GLY A 218 -2.28 1.24 -18.47
C GLY A 218 -1.33 1.96 -17.52
N VAL A 219 -1.35 3.29 -17.59
CA VAL A 219 -0.55 4.17 -16.75
C VAL A 219 -1.48 5.19 -16.12
N ALA A 220 -1.27 5.47 -14.84
CA ALA A 220 -1.98 6.53 -14.14
C ALA A 220 -1.11 7.14 -13.04
N GLU A 221 -1.38 8.41 -12.74
CA GLU A 221 -0.70 9.18 -11.71
C GLU A 221 -1.70 9.58 -10.61
N SER A 222 -1.23 9.71 -9.39
CA SER A 222 -1.97 10.29 -8.27
C SER A 222 -1.02 10.99 -7.31
N ALA A 223 -1.56 11.82 -6.41
CA ALA A 223 -0.77 12.44 -5.36
C ALA A 223 -0.19 11.37 -4.42
N ASN A 224 1.05 11.58 -3.96
CA ASN A 224 1.71 10.72 -2.98
C ASN A 224 1.05 10.88 -1.59
N THR A 225 -0.04 10.15 -1.40
CA THR A 225 -0.84 10.10 -0.17
C THR A 225 -1.17 8.63 0.11
N PRO A 226 -1.59 8.27 1.34
CA PRO A 226 -1.96 6.88 1.65
C PRO A 226 -3.04 6.30 0.74
N ALA A 227 -3.95 7.14 0.21
CA ALA A 227 -4.98 6.73 -0.75
C ALA A 227 -4.52 6.81 -2.22
N GLY A 228 -3.44 7.54 -2.49
CA GLY A 228 -2.96 7.85 -3.84
C GLY A 228 -2.40 6.64 -4.58
N GLY A 229 -1.54 5.85 -3.94
CA GLY A 229 -0.99 4.64 -4.54
C GLY A 229 -2.07 3.65 -5.00
N PRO A 230 -3.01 3.24 -4.12
CA PRO A 230 -4.14 2.39 -4.51
C PRO A 230 -4.99 2.99 -5.64
N ARG A 231 -5.23 4.31 -5.62
CA ARG A 231 -6.02 4.99 -6.67
C ARG A 231 -5.31 5.05 -8.02
N ALA A 232 -4.01 5.33 -8.02
CA ALA A 232 -3.18 5.28 -9.23
C ALA A 232 -3.18 3.86 -9.80
N LEU A 233 -3.00 2.85 -8.96
CA LEU A 233 -2.97 1.45 -9.40
C LEU A 233 -4.31 0.98 -9.98
N ALA A 234 -5.42 1.34 -9.34
CA ALA A 234 -6.76 1.03 -9.84
C ALA A 234 -7.03 1.72 -11.18
N SER A 235 -6.63 3.00 -11.30
CA SER A 235 -6.80 3.78 -12.53
C SER A 235 -5.93 3.24 -13.67
N ALA A 236 -4.68 2.87 -13.39
CA ALA A 236 -3.79 2.22 -14.36
C ALA A 236 -4.38 0.87 -14.84
N THR A 237 -4.93 0.07 -13.92
CA THR A 237 -5.62 -1.18 -14.28
C THR A 237 -6.82 -0.93 -15.20
N LEU A 238 -7.64 0.10 -14.92
CA LEU A 238 -8.74 0.48 -15.79
C LEU A 238 -8.26 0.93 -17.18
N ARG A 239 -7.18 1.73 -17.28
CA ARG A 239 -6.62 2.12 -18.58
C ARG A 239 -6.15 0.91 -19.40
N ALA A 240 -5.55 -0.10 -18.75
CA ALA A 240 -5.19 -1.35 -19.41
C ALA A 240 -6.44 -2.11 -19.90
N LEU A 241 -7.52 -2.14 -19.11
CA LEU A 241 -8.79 -2.75 -19.51
C LEU A 241 -9.47 -2.01 -20.66
N GLU A 242 -9.49 -0.68 -20.64
CA GLU A 242 -10.02 0.15 -21.74
C GLU A 242 -9.24 -0.09 -23.05
N SER A 243 -7.91 -0.24 -22.96
CA SER A 243 -7.07 -0.64 -24.10
C SER A 243 -7.44 -2.04 -24.62
N ALA A 244 -7.67 -3.00 -23.71
CA ALA A 244 -8.10 -4.35 -24.09
C ALA A 244 -9.50 -4.40 -24.74
N ALA A 245 -10.38 -3.50 -24.34
CA ALA A 245 -11.73 -3.34 -24.86
C ALA A 245 -11.79 -2.54 -26.18
N GLY A 246 -10.66 -2.06 -26.71
CA GLY A 246 -10.63 -1.34 -27.98
C GLY A 246 -11.49 -0.06 -27.99
N GLY A 247 -11.69 0.58 -26.84
CA GLY A 247 -12.50 1.80 -26.70
C GLY A 247 -14.01 1.58 -26.59
N SER A 248 -14.51 0.34 -26.56
CA SER A 248 -15.92 0.03 -26.29
C SER A 248 -16.35 0.30 -24.84
N LEU A 249 -15.37 0.39 -23.95
CA LEU A 249 -15.53 0.67 -22.52
C LEU A 249 -14.94 2.04 -22.18
N ARG A 250 -15.71 2.87 -21.48
CA ARG A 250 -15.21 4.01 -20.70
C ARG A 250 -15.52 3.78 -19.24
N ALA A 251 -14.50 3.82 -18.40
CA ALA A 251 -14.62 3.55 -16.97
C ALA A 251 -13.80 4.53 -16.13
N GLU A 252 -14.31 4.85 -14.95
CA GLU A 252 -13.65 5.73 -13.98
C GLU A 252 -13.69 5.11 -12.58
N ILE A 253 -12.62 5.34 -11.82
CA ILE A 253 -12.56 4.95 -10.41
C ILE A 253 -13.34 5.95 -9.58
N GLU A 254 -14.46 5.50 -9.00
CA GLU A 254 -15.23 6.30 -8.05
C GLU A 254 -14.62 6.19 -6.66
N ALA A 255 -14.33 4.98 -6.19
CA ALA A 255 -13.75 4.74 -4.87
C ALA A 255 -12.81 3.53 -4.83
N VAL A 256 -11.76 3.64 -4.01
CA VAL A 256 -10.87 2.53 -3.62
C VAL A 256 -10.77 2.54 -2.11
N ARG A 257 -11.12 1.43 -1.47
CA ARG A 257 -11.11 1.26 -0.02
C ARG A 257 -10.28 0.03 0.34
N PRO A 258 -9.01 0.22 0.70
CA PRO A 258 -8.25 -0.80 1.42
C PRO A 258 -8.89 -1.02 2.79
N CYS A 259 -9.00 -2.27 3.21
CA CYS A 259 -9.41 -2.69 4.53
C CYS A 259 -8.66 -3.97 4.92
N GLU A 260 -8.84 -4.42 6.16
CA GLU A 260 -8.31 -5.70 6.61
C GLU A 260 -9.45 -6.62 7.00
N LEU A 261 -9.31 -7.90 6.68
CA LEU A 261 -10.23 -8.95 7.07
C LEU A 261 -9.43 -10.10 7.67
N ASP A 262 -9.57 -10.31 8.98
CA ASP A 262 -8.85 -11.36 9.72
C ASP A 262 -7.31 -11.25 9.55
N GLY A 263 -6.79 -10.02 9.67
CA GLY A 263 -5.36 -9.72 9.51
C GLY A 263 -4.83 -9.86 8.08
N ARG A 264 -5.71 -9.99 7.07
CA ARG A 264 -5.34 -10.05 5.66
C ARG A 264 -5.80 -8.81 4.92
N ALA A 265 -4.96 -8.32 4.01
CA ALA A 265 -5.29 -7.16 3.19
C ALA A 265 -6.46 -7.47 2.25
N ALA A 266 -7.51 -6.66 2.36
CA ALA A 266 -8.68 -6.69 1.49
C ALA A 266 -8.83 -5.33 0.80
N VAL A 267 -9.38 -5.34 -0.40
CA VAL A 267 -9.67 -4.09 -1.11
C VAL A 267 -11.06 -4.19 -1.73
N THR A 268 -11.85 -3.12 -1.55
CA THR A 268 -13.10 -2.91 -2.30
C THR A 268 -12.93 -1.74 -3.24
N VAL A 269 -13.36 -1.92 -4.50
CA VAL A 269 -13.32 -0.89 -5.55
C VAL A 269 -14.72 -0.68 -6.10
N MET A 270 -15.06 0.59 -6.33
CA MET A 270 -16.26 1.02 -7.03
C MET A 270 -15.88 1.75 -8.32
N ILE A 271 -16.49 1.35 -9.43
CA ILE A 271 -16.18 1.79 -10.79
C ILE A 271 -17.44 2.31 -11.43
N GLY A 272 -17.41 3.54 -11.91
CA GLY A 272 -18.45 4.08 -12.79
C GLY A 272 -18.11 3.72 -14.23
N THR A 273 -19.07 3.16 -14.98
CA THR A 273 -18.89 2.83 -16.39
C THR A 273 -19.92 3.57 -17.25
N ALA A 274 -19.51 3.98 -18.45
CA ALA A 274 -20.39 4.55 -19.46
C ALA A 274 -20.22 3.77 -20.76
N SER A 275 -21.33 3.22 -21.24
CA SER A 275 -21.40 2.45 -22.49
C SER A 275 -22.58 2.92 -23.35
N SER A 276 -22.72 2.35 -24.55
CA SER A 276 -23.91 2.56 -25.40
C SER A 276 -25.21 2.08 -24.76
N ARG A 277 -25.14 1.22 -23.73
CA ARG A 277 -26.29 0.73 -22.95
C ARG A 277 -26.66 1.62 -21.77
N GLY A 278 -25.86 2.65 -21.48
CA GLY A 278 -26.05 3.58 -20.37
C GLY A 278 -24.89 3.58 -19.37
N SER A 279 -25.12 4.24 -18.24
CA SER A 279 -24.19 4.29 -17.11
C SER A 279 -24.50 3.21 -16.07
N GLU A 280 -23.49 2.49 -15.60
CA GLU A 280 -23.62 1.46 -14.56
C GLU A 280 -22.49 1.61 -13.53
N GLN A 281 -22.79 1.29 -12.27
CA GLN A 281 -21.80 1.19 -11.21
C GLN A 281 -21.44 -0.28 -10.96
N LEU A 282 -20.15 -0.58 -10.98
CA LEU A 282 -19.60 -1.90 -10.71
C LEU A 282 -18.84 -1.89 -9.39
N VAL A 283 -18.99 -2.97 -8.63
CA VAL A 283 -18.27 -3.15 -7.37
C VAL A 283 -17.48 -4.46 -7.42
N GLY A 284 -16.22 -4.39 -7.01
CA GLY A 284 -15.34 -5.53 -6.91
C GLY A 284 -14.60 -5.55 -5.59
N SER A 285 -14.27 -6.75 -5.14
CA SER A 285 -13.46 -6.95 -3.95
C SER A 285 -12.47 -8.08 -4.15
N ALA A 286 -11.35 -8.02 -3.44
CA ALA A 286 -10.34 -9.06 -3.41
C ALA A 286 -9.64 -9.12 -2.04
N LEU A 287 -9.21 -10.31 -1.66
CA LEU A 287 -8.45 -10.60 -0.46
C LEU A 287 -7.11 -11.20 -0.89
N GLU A 288 -6.00 -10.54 -0.58
CA GLU A 288 -4.65 -10.98 -0.97
C GLU A 288 -3.65 -10.71 0.16
N GLY A 289 -2.46 -11.31 0.06
CA GLY A 289 -1.37 -11.04 1.02
C GLY A 289 -0.78 -9.63 0.93
N GLY A 290 -1.11 -8.84 -0.10
CA GLY A 290 -0.61 -7.48 -0.27
C GLY A 290 -1.62 -6.55 -0.93
N THR A 291 -1.53 -5.26 -0.60
CA THR A 291 -2.47 -4.23 -1.07
C THR A 291 -2.46 -4.07 -2.58
N GLN A 292 -1.28 -4.08 -3.23
CA GLN A 292 -1.17 -3.89 -4.67
C GLN A 292 -1.90 -4.97 -5.49
N PRO A 293 -1.60 -6.29 -5.32
CA PRO A 293 -2.32 -7.33 -6.05
C PRO A 293 -3.81 -7.37 -5.69
N ALA A 294 -4.20 -7.04 -4.45
CA ALA A 294 -5.60 -6.92 -4.05
C ALA A 294 -6.34 -5.84 -4.86
N VAL A 295 -5.76 -4.65 -5.03
CA VAL A 295 -6.38 -3.56 -5.82
C VAL A 295 -6.64 -4.02 -7.26
N VAL A 296 -5.62 -4.56 -7.93
CA VAL A 296 -5.73 -4.98 -9.33
C VAL A 296 -6.79 -6.08 -9.48
N ARG A 297 -6.78 -7.08 -8.58
CA ARG A 297 -7.78 -8.16 -8.60
C ARG A 297 -9.18 -7.67 -8.29
N ALA A 298 -9.36 -6.71 -7.40
CA ALA A 298 -10.66 -6.12 -7.12
C ALA A 298 -11.22 -5.39 -8.34
N VAL A 299 -10.39 -4.64 -9.09
CA VAL A 299 -10.79 -4.01 -10.37
C VAL A 299 -11.18 -5.07 -11.40
N LEU A 300 -10.33 -6.09 -11.59
CA LEU A 300 -10.62 -7.19 -12.52
C LEU A 300 -11.89 -7.95 -12.11
N ALA A 301 -12.15 -8.14 -10.82
CA ALA A 301 -13.36 -8.81 -10.31
C ALA A 301 -14.64 -7.97 -10.50
N ALA A 302 -14.54 -6.64 -10.47
CA ALA A 302 -15.65 -5.74 -10.81
C ALA A 302 -15.98 -5.85 -12.30
N CYS A 303 -14.95 -5.73 -13.15
CA CYS A 303 -15.09 -5.67 -14.60
C CYS A 303 -15.44 -7.03 -15.24
N ASN A 304 -14.77 -8.12 -14.85
CA ASN A 304 -14.93 -9.44 -15.49
C ASN A 304 -16.34 -10.02 -15.32
N ARG A 305 -17.08 -9.63 -14.28
CA ARG A 305 -18.47 -10.09 -14.09
C ARG A 305 -19.43 -9.52 -15.13
N ARG A 306 -19.13 -8.35 -15.68
CA ARG A 306 -20.06 -7.61 -16.54
C ARG A 306 -19.57 -7.43 -17.97
N LEU A 307 -18.26 -7.28 -18.14
CA LEU A 307 -17.62 -6.96 -19.41
C LEU A 307 -17.09 -8.19 -20.16
N ALA A 308 -17.29 -9.39 -19.62
CA ALA A 308 -16.95 -10.63 -20.34
C ALA A 308 -17.49 -10.68 -21.80
N PRO A 309 -18.68 -10.14 -22.13
CA PRO A 309 -19.14 -10.08 -23.52
C PRO A 309 -18.40 -9.07 -24.40
N GLU A 310 -17.89 -7.97 -23.82
CA GLU A 310 -17.24 -6.87 -24.53
C GLU A 310 -15.71 -7.07 -24.63
N LEU A 311 -15.19 -7.99 -23.82
CA LEU A 311 -13.80 -8.42 -23.80
C LEU A 311 -13.54 -9.68 -24.66
N ARG A 312 -14.51 -10.12 -25.46
CA ARG A 312 -14.37 -11.21 -26.44
C ARG A 312 -14.09 -10.69 -27.85
#